data_AF-A0A968MM90-F1
#
_entry.id   AF-A0A968MM90-F1
#
_cell.length_a   1.000
_cell.length_b   1.000
_cell.length_c   1.000
_cell.angle_alpha   90.00
_cell.angle_beta   90.00
_cell.angle_gamma   90.00
#
_symmetry.space_group_name_H-M   'P 1'
#
loop_
_entity.id
_entity.type
_entity.pdbx_description
1 polymer ?
#
loop_
_entity_poly.entity_id
_entity_poly.type
_entity_poly.pdbx_seq_one_letter_code
_entity_poly.pdbx_strand_id
1 'polypeptide(L)'
;MDDHARIEVRQTPNLPSDDPVPEDQEEKLNLQVLIKSGGYTVSKKNAVVKEIESKGDEYDIETLREVLKQVVAEHPSNREITVTSEDRVPYQELISVMDLCLEQKLDAISVAGVDA
;
A
#
# COMPACT_ATOMS: atom_id res chain seq x y z
N MET A 1 44.97 -40.58 -22.44
CA MET A 1 44.58 -40.17 -23.79
C MET A 1 43.09 -40.39 -24.00
N ASP A 2 42.15 -39.46 -23.78
CA ASP A 2 42.01 -38.30 -22.86
C ASP A 2 40.56 -37.77 -23.04
N ASP A 3 39.85 -37.21 -22.06
CA ASP A 3 40.13 -36.93 -20.63
C ASP A 3 38.82 -37.08 -19.80
N HIS A 4 38.92 -37.10 -18.46
CA HIS A 4 37.77 -36.94 -17.55
C HIS A 4 37.88 -35.64 -16.75
N ALA A 5 37.22 -34.57 -17.24
CA ALA A 5 37.13 -33.28 -16.57
C ALA A 5 36.44 -33.40 -15.19
N ARG A 6 37.26 -33.47 -14.13
CA ARG A 6 36.84 -33.50 -12.73
C ARG A 6 36.65 -32.07 -12.22
N ILE A 7 35.41 -31.56 -12.25
CA ILE A 7 35.11 -30.25 -11.68
C ILE A 7 35.20 -30.33 -10.14
N GLU A 8 36.09 -29.52 -9.57
CA GLU A 8 36.33 -29.46 -8.13
C GLU A 8 35.24 -28.68 -7.39
N VAL A 9 34.73 -29.28 -6.32
CA VAL A 9 33.83 -28.63 -5.36
C VAL A 9 34.62 -27.59 -4.57
N ARG A 10 34.24 -26.31 -4.68
CA ARG A 10 34.70 -25.24 -3.79
C ARG A 10 33.64 -24.95 -2.73
N GLN A 11 33.64 -25.72 -1.65
CA GLN A 11 32.93 -25.33 -0.43
C GLN A 11 33.66 -24.15 0.23
N THR A 12 33.03 -22.98 0.23
CA THR A 12 33.37 -21.89 1.16
C THR A 12 32.76 -22.21 2.54
N PRO A 13 33.55 -22.18 3.63
CA PRO A 13 33.05 -22.40 4.99
C PRO A 13 32.58 -21.10 5.67
N ASN A 14 31.84 -21.27 6.78
CA ASN A 14 31.36 -20.24 7.72
C ASN A 14 30.24 -19.31 7.19
N LEU A 15 29.28 -18.88 8.01
CA LEU A 15 29.14 -18.92 9.48
C LEU A 15 27.87 -19.67 9.92
N PRO A 16 27.68 -20.01 11.22
CA PRO A 16 26.32 -20.16 11.74
C PRO A 16 25.57 -18.86 11.49
N SER A 17 24.44 -18.93 10.80
CA SER A 17 23.48 -17.82 10.83
C SER A 17 23.03 -17.66 12.27
N ASP A 18 23.30 -16.49 12.84
CA ASP A 18 22.46 -15.95 13.91
C ASP A 18 21.05 -15.95 13.31
N ASP A 19 20.15 -16.81 13.80
CA ASP A 19 18.74 -16.74 13.42
C ASP A 19 18.32 -15.31 13.71
N PRO A 20 17.90 -14.50 12.71
CA PRO A 20 17.37 -13.19 13.00
C PRO A 20 16.16 -13.45 13.89
N VAL A 21 16.29 -13.08 15.17
CA VAL A 21 15.16 -12.95 16.08
C VAL A 21 14.09 -12.27 15.26
N PRO A 22 12.90 -12.87 15.07
CA PRO A 22 11.90 -12.27 14.20
C PRO A 22 11.62 -10.89 14.77
N GLU A 23 12.14 -9.86 14.09
CA GLU A 23 11.73 -8.48 14.31
C GLU A 23 10.22 -8.53 14.25
N ASP A 24 9.58 -7.91 15.26
CA ASP A 24 8.14 -7.88 15.39
C ASP A 24 7.60 -7.34 14.06
N GLN A 25 7.13 -8.25 13.20
CA GLN A 25 6.67 -7.91 11.87
C GLN A 25 5.31 -7.26 12.08
N GLU A 26 5.33 -5.98 12.48
CA GLU A 26 4.17 -5.12 12.60
C GLU A 26 3.36 -5.34 11.33
N GLU A 27 2.25 -6.08 11.48
CA GLU A 27 1.56 -6.62 10.32
C GLU A 27 1.09 -5.46 9.47
N LYS A 28 1.76 -5.26 8.32
CA LYS A 28 1.49 -4.13 7.43
C LYS A 28 0.00 -3.98 7.23
N LEU A 29 -0.49 -2.77 7.48
CA LEU A 29 -1.92 -2.47 7.39
C LEU A 29 -2.45 -2.72 5.98
N ASN A 30 -1.56 -2.60 4.98
CA ASN A 30 -1.87 -2.65 3.55
C ASN A 30 -3.08 -1.75 3.26
N LEU A 31 -2.98 -0.51 3.71
CA LEU A 31 -4.01 0.50 3.56
C LEU A 31 -4.09 0.91 2.09
N GLN A 32 -5.30 0.89 1.55
CA GLN A 32 -5.56 1.29 0.18
C GLN A 32 -6.78 2.21 0.09
N VAL A 33 -6.71 3.18 -0.81
CA VAL A 33 -7.84 3.99 -1.27
C VAL A 33 -8.00 3.73 -2.76
N LEU A 34 -9.14 3.12 -3.14
CA LEU A 34 -9.58 3.03 -4.53
C LEU A 34 -10.53 4.20 -4.82
N ILE A 35 -10.16 5.02 -5.78
CA ILE A 35 -11.01 6.08 -6.34
C ILE A 35 -11.83 5.47 -7.47
N LYS A 36 -13.15 5.50 -7.31
CA LYS A 36 -14.13 4.97 -8.26
C LYS A 36 -14.90 6.14 -8.88
N SER A 37 -15.43 5.94 -10.07
CA SER A 37 -16.34 6.89 -10.73
C SER A 37 -17.50 7.38 -9.84
N GLY A 38 -17.96 6.56 -8.88
CA GLY A 38 -19.01 6.90 -7.92
C GLY A 38 -18.54 7.29 -6.50
N GLY A 39 -17.24 7.51 -6.25
CA GLY A 39 -16.71 7.88 -4.94
C GLY A 39 -15.44 7.12 -4.55
N TYR A 40 -15.35 6.62 -3.32
CA TYR A 40 -14.15 5.94 -2.79
C TYR A 40 -14.45 4.61 -2.09
N THR A 41 -13.48 3.70 -2.13
CA THR A 41 -13.43 2.52 -1.24
C THR A 41 -12.11 2.55 -0.47
N VAL A 42 -12.18 2.56 0.86
CA VAL A 42 -11.01 2.42 1.75
C VAL A 42 -10.94 0.98 2.24
N SER A 43 -9.77 0.35 2.14
CA SER A 43 -9.55 -1.04 2.55
C SER A 43 -8.26 -1.23 3.36
N LYS A 44 -8.22 -2.23 4.24
CA LYS A 44 -7.03 -2.67 4.98
C LYS A 44 -6.94 -4.20 4.99
N LYS A 45 -5.76 -4.77 4.73
CA LYS A 45 -5.54 -6.22 4.61
C LYS A 45 -6.59 -6.96 3.74
N ASN A 46 -6.98 -6.36 2.61
CA ASN A 46 -8.04 -6.84 1.69
C ASN A 46 -9.48 -6.85 2.24
N ALA A 47 -9.74 -6.28 3.43
CA ALA A 47 -11.08 -6.04 3.95
C ALA A 47 -11.50 -4.58 3.69
N VAL A 48 -12.73 -4.35 3.22
CA VAL A 48 -13.28 -2.99 3.08
C VAL A 48 -13.52 -2.40 4.46
N VAL A 49 -12.90 -1.25 4.74
CA VAL A 49 -13.13 -0.43 5.93
C VAL A 49 -14.37 0.43 5.73
N LYS A 50 -14.47 1.07 4.57
CA LYS A 50 -15.54 2.01 4.26
C LYS A 50 -15.72 2.15 2.75
N GLU A 51 -16.97 2.15 2.30
CA GLU A 51 -17.36 2.74 1.02
C GLU A 51 -17.92 4.14 1.28
N ILE A 52 -17.57 5.08 0.40
CA ILE A 52 -17.92 6.49 0.46
C ILE A 52 -18.51 6.84 -0.91
N GLU A 53 -19.82 7.07 -0.96
CA GLU A 53 -20.50 7.49 -2.19
C GLU A 53 -20.25 8.98 -2.46
N SER A 54 -20.17 9.34 -3.74
CA SER A 54 -20.18 10.73 -4.21
C SER A 54 -21.50 11.43 -3.88
N LYS A 55 -21.44 12.74 -3.66
CA LYS A 55 -22.59 13.61 -3.39
C LYS A 55 -23.11 14.18 -4.71
N GLY A 56 -23.67 13.31 -5.55
CA GLY A 56 -23.97 13.65 -6.94
C GLY A 56 -22.68 13.66 -7.77
N ASP A 57 -22.39 14.75 -8.48
CA ASP A 57 -21.18 14.88 -9.30
C ASP A 57 -19.90 15.23 -8.49
N GLU A 58 -20.01 15.48 -7.18
CA GLU A 58 -18.89 15.85 -6.31
C GLU A 58 -18.42 14.69 -5.40
N TYR A 59 -17.11 14.46 -5.33
CA TYR A 59 -16.50 13.45 -4.45
C TYR A 59 -16.53 13.91 -2.99
N ASP A 60 -16.88 13.00 -2.06
CA ASP A 60 -16.97 13.34 -0.63
C ASP A 60 -15.62 13.23 0.10
N ILE A 61 -14.66 14.06 -0.32
CA ILE A 61 -13.29 14.08 0.21
C ILE A 61 -13.22 14.39 1.71
N GLU A 62 -14.21 15.10 2.25
CA GLU A 62 -14.33 15.39 3.69
C GLU A 62 -14.58 14.09 4.49
N THR A 63 -15.45 13.21 4.00
CA THR A 63 -15.66 11.88 4.62
C THR A 63 -14.42 11.00 4.46
N LEU A 64 -13.70 11.08 3.34
CA LEU A 64 -12.43 10.37 3.17
C LEU A 64 -11.37 10.85 4.17
N ARG A 65 -11.28 12.16 4.44
CA ARG A 65 -10.37 12.73 5.45
C ARG A 65 -10.63 12.14 6.84
N GLU A 66 -11.88 12.15 7.29
CA GLU A 66 -12.20 11.65 8.63
C GLU A 66 -11.99 10.13 8.75
N VAL A 67 -12.20 9.35 7.67
CA VAL A 67 -11.89 7.91 7.64
C VAL A 67 -10.37 7.68 7.72
N LEU A 68 -9.55 8.35 6.90
CA LEU A 68 -8.09 8.20 6.94
C LEU A 68 -7.50 8.62 8.29
N LYS A 69 -7.99 9.73 8.85
CA LYS A 69 -7.65 10.21 10.19
C LYS A 69 -7.99 9.19 11.29
N GLN A 70 -9.15 8.54 11.21
CA GLN A 70 -9.49 7.45 12.15
C GLN A 70 -8.51 6.27 11.99
N VAL A 71 -8.23 5.84 10.75
CA VAL A 71 -7.32 4.72 10.50
C VAL A 71 -5.90 5.01 10.99
N VAL A 72 -5.38 6.23 10.80
CA VAL A 72 -4.08 6.66 11.34
C VAL A 72 -4.09 6.74 12.87
N ALA A 73 -5.20 7.14 13.49
CA ALA A 73 -5.34 7.12 14.95
C ALA A 73 -5.40 5.69 15.53
N GLU A 74 -5.98 4.73 14.80
CA GLU A 74 -5.97 3.30 15.15
C GLU A 74 -4.60 2.64 14.93
N HIS A 75 -3.83 3.10 13.94
CA HIS A 75 -2.58 2.49 13.49
C HIS A 75 -1.45 3.53 13.27
N PRO A 76 -0.99 4.23 14.33
CA PRO A 76 -0.10 5.39 14.20
C PRO A 76 1.33 5.08 13.71
N SER A 77 1.77 3.82 13.72
CA SER A 77 3.03 3.38 13.09
C SER A 77 2.91 3.19 11.57
N ASN A 78 1.70 3.01 11.03
CA ASN A 78 1.50 2.80 9.60
C ASN A 78 1.53 4.13 8.81
N ARG A 79 2.56 4.30 7.99
CA ARG A 79 2.73 5.45 7.07
C ARG A 79 2.57 5.10 5.59
N GLU A 80 2.36 3.81 5.29
CA GLU A 80 2.21 3.26 3.94
C GLU A 80 0.74 3.30 3.49
N ILE A 81 0.50 3.78 2.27
CA ILE A 81 -0.81 3.77 1.62
C ILE A 81 -0.66 3.54 0.11
N THR A 82 -1.54 2.73 -0.47
CA THR A 82 -1.67 2.62 -1.93
C THR A 82 -2.90 3.39 -2.39
N VAL A 83 -2.72 4.34 -3.30
CA VAL A 83 -3.82 5.02 -3.98
C VAL A 83 -4.00 4.40 -5.36
N THR A 84 -5.22 3.98 -5.68
CA THR A 84 -5.58 3.45 -7.00
C THR A 84 -6.80 4.18 -7.56
N SER A 85 -6.98 4.17 -8.87
CA SER A 85 -8.10 4.83 -9.53
C SER A 85 -8.64 4.02 -10.70
N GLU A 86 -9.97 3.92 -10.80
CA GLU A 86 -10.67 3.44 -12.00
C GLU A 86 -10.35 4.31 -13.22
N ASP A 87 -10.54 3.74 -14.42
CA ASP A 87 -10.51 4.49 -15.67
C ASP A 87 -11.49 5.68 -15.66
N ARG A 88 -11.06 6.79 -16.28
CA ARG A 88 -11.82 8.04 -16.44
C ARG A 88 -12.10 8.84 -15.16
N VAL A 89 -11.57 8.43 -14.00
CA VAL A 89 -11.48 9.31 -12.83
C VAL A 89 -10.69 10.59 -13.21
N PRO A 90 -11.15 11.80 -12.85
CA PRO A 90 -10.40 13.02 -13.14
C PRO A 90 -9.03 13.01 -12.47
N TYR A 91 -7.96 13.37 -13.19
CA TYR A 91 -6.60 13.40 -12.63
C TYR A 91 -6.47 14.30 -11.38
N GLN A 92 -7.25 15.39 -11.32
CA GLN A 92 -7.31 16.27 -10.16
C GLN A 92 -7.82 15.56 -8.90
N GLU A 93 -8.70 14.55 -9.04
CA GLU A 93 -9.21 13.76 -7.92
C GLU A 93 -8.10 12.90 -7.31
N LEU A 94 -7.30 12.24 -8.17
CA LEU A 94 -6.11 11.50 -7.73
C LEU A 94 -5.13 12.38 -6.96
N ILE A 95 -4.83 13.58 -7.46
CA ILE A 95 -3.97 14.54 -6.75
C ILE A 95 -4.58 14.98 -5.42
N SER A 96 -5.89 15.24 -5.37
CA SER A 96 -6.58 15.67 -4.15
C SER A 96 -6.52 14.58 -3.06
N VAL A 97 -6.65 13.31 -3.44
CA VAL A 97 -6.45 12.15 -2.54
C VAL A 97 -4.99 12.00 -2.10
N MET A 98 -4.02 12.22 -3.00
CA MET A 98 -2.59 12.17 -2.65
C MET A 98 -2.20 13.28 -1.66
N ASP A 99 -2.64 14.52 -1.88
CA ASP A 99 -2.42 15.64 -0.96
C ASP A 99 -3.03 15.34 0.42
N LEU A 100 -4.26 14.82 0.44
CA LEU A 100 -4.93 14.38 1.67
C LEU A 100 -4.13 13.30 2.43
N CYS A 101 -3.49 12.35 1.72
CA CYS A 101 -2.62 11.35 2.36
C CYS A 101 -1.41 12.01 3.05
N LEU A 102 -0.79 13.00 2.41
CA LEU A 102 0.32 13.77 2.98
C LEU A 102 -0.11 14.56 4.22
N GLU A 103 -1.32 15.16 4.22
CA GLU A 103 -1.89 15.81 5.40
C GLU A 103 -2.00 14.85 6.59
N GLN A 104 -2.44 13.60 6.35
CA GLN A 104 -2.60 12.57 7.39
C GLN A 104 -1.30 11.84 7.78
N LYS A 105 -0.12 12.30 7.32
CA LYS A 105 1.19 11.65 7.57
C LYS A 105 1.35 10.25 6.96
N LEU A 106 0.59 9.97 5.91
CA LEU A 106 0.76 8.79 5.06
C LEU A 106 1.69 9.16 3.89
N ASP A 107 2.97 9.37 4.18
CA ASP A 107 3.96 9.87 3.21
C ASP A 107 4.63 8.76 2.36
N ALA A 108 4.49 7.48 2.73
CA ALA A 108 4.89 6.36 1.88
C ALA A 108 3.75 6.01 0.90
N ILE A 109 3.44 6.93 -0.01
CA ILE A 109 2.38 6.81 -1.01
C ILE A 109 2.88 5.97 -2.21
N SER A 110 2.19 4.88 -2.49
CA SER A 110 2.25 4.15 -3.76
C SER A 110 1.05 4.53 -4.63
N VAL A 111 1.25 4.64 -5.94
CA VAL A 111 0.16 4.87 -6.91
C VAL A 111 0.15 3.73 -7.93
N ALA A 112 -1.00 3.09 -8.13
CA ALA A 112 -1.17 2.04 -9.12
C ALA A 112 -2.49 2.23 -9.90
N GLY A 113 -2.44 1.96 -11.21
CA GLY A 113 -3.67 1.81 -12.00
C GLY A 113 -4.39 0.52 -11.62
N VAL A 114 -5.71 0.50 -11.80
CA VAL A 114 -6.47 -0.76 -11.84
C VAL A 114 -6.67 -1.10 -13.32
N ASP A 115 -6.11 -2.22 -13.78
CA ASP A 115 -6.48 -2.77 -15.09
C ASP A 115 -7.96 -3.21 -15.02
N ALA A 116 -8.82 -2.56 -15.82
CA ALA A 116 -10.27 -2.78 -15.86
C ALA A 116 -10.72 -3.77 -16.95
#